data_AF-A0A811VDD8-F1
#
_entry.id   AF-A0A811VDD8-F1
#
_cell.length_a   1.000
_cell.length_b   1.000
_cell.length_c   1.000
_cell.angle_alpha   90.00
_cell.angle_beta   90.00
_cell.angle_gamma   90.00
#
_symmetry.space_group_name_H-M   'P 1'
#
loop_
_entity.id
_entity.type
_entity.pdbx_description
1 polymer ?
#
loop_
_entity_poly.entity_id
_entity_poly.type
_entity_poly.pdbx_seq_one_letter_code
_entity_poly.pdbx_strand_id
1 'polypeptide(L)'
;MCDLSPKVSCTAVFTSSYGRGFGLTQYFTDFNPPNGFLGIVFYAVLLLLTPPRHRLLAWLQLCLCFVSNLLSVYLAYLLYFVLDDLCVVCVSIYIVNFFCLRESWRIYTTLWCSEGKSETKVQRGSNKNN
;
A
#
# COMPACT_ATOMS: atom_id res chain seq x y z
N MET A 1 16.94 -16.30 -2.05
CA MET A 1 18.04 -16.06 -1.10
C MET A 1 18.50 -14.63 -1.31
N CYS A 2 18.56 -13.80 -0.26
CA CYS A 2 18.84 -12.36 -0.40
C CYS A 2 19.80 -11.82 0.68
N ASP A 3 20.62 -12.70 1.24
CA ASP A 3 21.73 -12.33 2.11
C ASP A 3 22.99 -12.20 1.24
N LEU A 4 23.47 -10.97 1.05
CA LEU A 4 24.61 -10.67 0.17
C LEU A 4 25.89 -10.33 0.96
N SER A 5 25.75 -9.91 2.22
CA SER A 5 26.83 -9.43 3.07
C SER A 5 26.31 -9.29 4.52
N PRO A 6 27.15 -9.32 5.56
CA PRO A 6 26.72 -9.12 6.95
C PRO A 6 25.97 -7.81 7.24
N LYS A 7 26.08 -6.78 6.39
CA LYS A 7 25.26 -5.55 6.46
C LYS A 7 24.05 -5.53 5.49
N VAL A 8 23.91 -6.57 4.68
CA VAL A 8 22.89 -6.70 3.62
C VAL A 8 22.22 -8.06 3.76
N SER A 9 21.55 -8.27 4.91
CA SER A 9 20.84 -9.51 5.22
C SER A 9 19.33 -9.26 5.42
N CYS A 10 18.51 -9.82 4.53
CA CYS A 10 17.07 -9.87 4.76
C CYS A 10 16.71 -10.69 6.00
N THR A 11 17.51 -11.73 6.31
CA THR A 11 17.23 -12.65 7.42
C THR A 11 17.30 -11.89 8.74
N ALA A 12 18.37 -11.10 8.95
CA ALA A 12 18.53 -10.25 10.13
C ALA A 12 17.32 -9.33 10.34
N VAL A 13 16.88 -8.65 9.26
CA VAL A 13 15.71 -7.76 9.28
C VAL A 13 14.43 -8.51 9.67
N PHE A 14 14.15 -9.67 9.08
CA PHE A 14 12.94 -10.45 9.39
C PHE A 14 12.96 -11.12 10.76
N THR A 15 14.15 -11.42 11.30
CA THR A 15 14.30 -11.99 12.66
C THR A 15 14.24 -10.93 13.76
N SER A 16 14.39 -9.65 13.43
CA SER A 16 14.31 -8.56 14.39
C SER A 16 12.90 -8.41 14.99
N SER A 17 12.81 -7.73 16.13
CA SER A 17 11.52 -7.43 16.79
C SER A 17 10.57 -6.63 15.89
N TYR A 18 11.10 -5.87 14.93
CA TYR A 18 10.31 -5.10 13.95
C TYR A 18 9.82 -5.95 12.77
N GLY A 19 10.40 -7.13 12.56
CA GLY A 19 10.00 -8.10 11.53
C GLY A 19 8.65 -8.76 11.78
N ARG A 20 8.09 -8.61 12.99
CA ARG A 20 6.77 -9.10 13.40
C ARG A 20 5.84 -7.93 13.69
N GLY A 21 4.75 -7.86 12.92
CA GLY A 21 3.74 -6.80 12.93
C GLY A 21 4.24 -5.38 13.20
N PHE A 22 5.32 -5.00 12.50
CA PHE A 22 5.91 -3.66 12.50
C PHE A 22 6.40 -3.16 13.87
N GLY A 23 6.55 -4.05 14.86
CA GLY A 23 6.86 -3.71 16.25
C GLY A 23 5.74 -2.97 17.00
N LEU A 24 4.57 -2.81 16.37
CA LEU A 24 3.44 -2.04 16.89
C LEU A 24 2.26 -2.95 17.25
N THR A 25 2.04 -4.06 16.53
CA THR A 25 0.93 -4.97 16.79
C THR A 25 0.96 -5.56 18.18
N GLN A 26 2.14 -5.74 18.79
CA GLN A 26 2.29 -6.20 20.17
C GLN A 26 1.55 -5.33 21.21
N TYR A 27 1.24 -4.08 20.88
CA TYR A 27 0.47 -3.17 21.76
C TYR A 27 -1.05 -3.21 21.49
N PHE A 28 -1.48 -3.73 20.34
CA PHE A 28 -2.88 -3.72 19.91
C PHE A 28 -3.51 -5.11 19.86
N THR A 29 -2.73 -6.17 19.69
CA THR A 29 -3.20 -7.54 19.57
C THR A 29 -2.11 -8.54 19.95
N ASP A 30 -2.48 -9.67 20.56
CA ASP A 30 -1.56 -10.79 20.83
C ASP A 30 -1.12 -11.49 19.53
N PHE A 31 -1.74 -11.17 18.40
CA PHE A 31 -1.41 -11.71 17.09
C PHE A 31 -0.25 -10.94 16.46
N ASN A 32 0.96 -11.51 16.49
CA ASN A 32 2.17 -10.94 15.89
C ASN A 32 2.58 -11.68 14.60
N PRO A 33 1.82 -11.54 13.50
CA PRO A 33 2.19 -12.17 12.23
C PRO A 33 3.48 -11.54 11.68
N PRO A 34 4.30 -12.30 10.94
CA PRO A 34 5.46 -11.74 10.26
C PRO A 34 5.02 -10.69 9.21
N ASN A 35 5.79 -9.61 9.06
CA ASN A 35 5.47 -8.52 8.13
C ASN A 35 5.26 -9.01 6.70
N GLY A 36 5.99 -10.04 6.29
CA GLY A 36 5.83 -10.66 4.97
C GLY A 36 4.41 -11.23 4.75
N PHE A 37 3.81 -11.82 5.78
CA PHE A 37 2.43 -12.33 5.71
C PHE A 37 1.41 -11.20 5.57
N LEU A 38 1.58 -10.12 6.34
CA LEU A 38 0.75 -8.91 6.22
C LEU A 38 0.84 -8.32 4.81
N GLY A 39 2.04 -8.28 4.23
CA GLY A 39 2.26 -7.87 2.85
C GLY A 39 1.52 -8.75 1.84
N ILE A 40 1.58 -10.08 1.98
CA ILE A 40 0.88 -11.01 1.09
C ILE A 40 -0.64 -10.78 1.13
N VAL A 41 -1.22 -10.68 2.33
CA VAL A 41 -2.65 -10.40 2.49
C VAL A 41 -3.02 -9.05 1.87
N PHE A 42 -2.20 -8.02 2.11
CA PHE A 42 -2.39 -6.70 1.52
C PHE A 42 -2.39 -6.75 -0.01
N TYR A 43 -1.39 -7.36 -0.64
CA TYR A 43 -1.31 -7.45 -2.09
C TYR A 43 -2.41 -8.33 -2.69
N ALA A 44 -2.82 -9.41 -2.00
CA ALA A 44 -3.96 -10.22 -2.42
C ALA A 44 -5.26 -9.41 -2.46
N VAL A 45 -5.53 -8.63 -1.41
CA VAL A 45 -6.68 -7.71 -1.38
C VAL A 45 -6.55 -6.65 -2.48
N LEU A 46 -5.38 -6.06 -2.67
CA LEU A 46 -5.15 -5.05 -3.70
C LEU A 46 -5.41 -5.58 -5.13
N LEU A 47 -5.00 -6.83 -5.39
CA LEU A 47 -5.27 -7.51 -6.66
C LEU A 47 -6.76 -7.77 -6.85
N LEU A 48 -7.49 -8.19 -5.80
CA LEU A 48 -8.94 -8.40 -5.86
C LEU A 48 -9.72 -7.11 -6.10
N LEU A 49 -9.21 -5.97 -5.61
CA LEU A 49 -9.82 -4.66 -5.82
C LEU A 49 -9.56 -4.08 -7.23
N THR A 50 -8.57 -4.61 -7.96
CA THR A 50 -8.17 -4.13 -9.29
C THR A 50 -8.81 -4.97 -10.39
N PRO A 51 -9.49 -4.39 -11.41
CA PRO A 51 -9.82 -2.97 -11.61
C PRO A 51 -11.06 -2.52 -10.81
N PRO A 52 -11.04 -1.31 -10.21
CA PRO A 52 -12.16 -0.86 -9.39
C PRO A 52 -13.38 -0.55 -10.27
N ARG A 53 -14.46 -1.32 -10.08
CA ARG A 53 -15.73 -1.11 -10.78
C ARG A 53 -16.54 0.05 -10.22
N HIS A 54 -16.31 0.41 -8.97
CA HIS A 54 -17.09 1.41 -8.24
C HIS A 54 -16.16 2.47 -7.64
N ARG A 55 -16.65 3.70 -7.49
CA ARG A 55 -15.87 4.84 -6.95
C ARG A 55 -15.35 4.57 -5.55
N LEU A 56 -16.18 3.96 -4.70
CA LEU A 56 -15.78 3.54 -3.36
C LEU A 56 -14.60 2.56 -3.39
N LEU A 57 -14.60 1.60 -4.32
CA LEU A 57 -13.48 0.65 -4.46
C LEU A 57 -12.19 1.37 -4.89
N ALA A 58 -12.29 2.33 -5.81
CA ALA A 58 -11.14 3.11 -6.23
C ALA A 58 -10.56 4.00 -5.11
N TRP A 59 -11.44 4.61 -4.31
CA TRP A 59 -11.03 5.38 -3.14
C TRP A 59 -10.39 4.49 -2.06
N LEU A 60 -10.99 3.33 -1.76
CA LEU A 60 -10.41 2.36 -0.83
C LEU A 60 -9.05 1.86 -1.31
N GLN A 61 -8.91 1.54 -2.59
CA GLN A 61 -7.64 1.14 -3.19
C GLN A 61 -6.58 2.22 -3.05
N LEU A 62 -6.94 3.49 -3.25
CA LEU A 62 -6.03 4.62 -3.07
C LEU A 62 -5.59 4.76 -1.60
N CYS A 63 -6.53 4.69 -0.66
CA CYS A 63 -6.24 4.71 0.77
C CYS A 63 -5.29 3.57 1.18
N LEU A 64 -5.52 2.35 0.69
CA LEU A 64 -4.66 1.20 0.93
C LEU A 64 -3.25 1.41 0.39
N CYS A 65 -3.11 1.89 -0.86
CA CYS A 65 -1.81 2.22 -1.44
C CYS A 65 -1.08 3.34 -0.67
N PHE A 66 -1.82 4.35 -0.19
CA PHE A 66 -1.26 5.45 0.59
C PHE A 66 -0.72 4.97 1.94
N VAL A 67 -1.50 4.18 2.69
CA VAL A 67 -1.08 3.58 3.96
C VAL A 67 0.15 2.68 3.74
N SER A 68 0.17 1.88 2.67
CA SER A 68 1.33 1.02 2.35
C SER A 68 2.60 1.82 2.06
N ASN A 69 2.49 2.99 1.41
CA ASN A 69 3.64 3.87 1.19
C ASN A 69 4.13 4.51 2.49
N LEU A 70 3.21 4.99 3.33
CA LEU A 70 3.58 5.54 4.65
C LEU A 70 4.30 4.50 5.51
N LEU A 71 3.80 3.27 5.51
CA LEU A 71 4.42 2.13 6.19
C LEU A 71 5.79 1.78 5.60
N SER A 72 5.96 1.90 4.29
CA SER A 72 7.25 1.69 3.61
C SER A 72 8.30 2.71 4.06
N VAL A 73 7.92 3.99 4.18
CA VAL A 73 8.80 5.06 4.69
C VAL A 73 9.16 4.81 6.16
N TYR A 74 8.19 4.40 6.99
CA TYR A 74 8.43 4.04 8.39
C TYR A 74 9.42 2.88 8.53
N LEU A 75 9.25 1.81 7.74
CA LEU A 75 10.18 0.70 7.76
C LEU A 75 11.55 1.09 7.23
N ALA A 76 11.64 1.87 6.15
CA ALA A 76 12.90 2.35 5.62
C ALA A 76 13.68 3.16 6.68
N TYR A 77 12.98 3.99 7.47
CA TYR A 77 13.56 4.69 8.61
C TYR A 77 14.11 3.71 9.66
N LEU A 78 13.35 2.67 10.04
CA LEU A 78 13.82 1.65 10.99
C LEU A 78 15.05 0.89 10.48
N LEU A 79 15.06 0.48 9.20
CA LEU A 79 16.19 -0.23 8.61
C LEU A 79 17.48 0.61 8.68
N TYR A 80 17.39 1.90 8.33
CA TYR A 80 18.55 2.78 8.28
C TYR A 80 19.03 3.25 9.67
N PHE A 81 18.12 3.67 10.55
CA PHE A 81 18.49 4.27 11.84
C PHE A 81 18.58 3.28 13.00
N VAL A 82 17.83 2.17 12.96
CA VAL A 82 17.74 1.24 14.11
C VAL A 82 18.53 -0.03 13.88
N LEU A 83 18.40 -0.63 12.69
CA LEU A 83 19.03 -1.92 12.40
C LEU A 83 20.42 -1.81 11.76
N ASP A 84 20.76 -0.69 11.09
CA ASP A 84 21.97 -0.53 10.25
C ASP A 84 22.12 -1.65 9.18
N ASP A 85 20.99 -2.22 8.75
CA ASP A 85 20.93 -3.32 7.78
C ASP A 85 20.13 -2.93 6.54
N LEU A 86 20.66 -3.27 5.36
CA LEU A 86 20.02 -2.99 4.08
C LEU A 86 19.38 -4.25 3.50
N CYS A 87 18.05 -4.31 3.48
CA CYS A 87 17.29 -5.41 2.88
C CYS A 87 16.88 -5.06 1.44
N VAL A 88 17.54 -5.66 0.44
CA VAL A 88 17.24 -5.42 -0.99
C VAL A 88 15.80 -5.79 -1.36
N VAL A 89 15.28 -6.89 -0.80
CA VAL A 89 13.89 -7.32 -1.04
C VAL A 89 12.91 -6.27 -0.50
N CYS A 90 13.19 -5.73 0.68
CA CYS A 90 12.37 -4.69 1.30
C CYS A 90 12.36 -3.42 0.44
N VAL A 91 13.53 -2.97 -0.02
CA VAL A 91 13.67 -1.82 -0.94
C VAL A 91 12.88 -2.05 -2.23
N SER A 92 12.95 -3.25 -2.81
CA SER A 92 12.19 -3.57 -4.03
C SER A 92 10.68 -3.48 -3.81
N ILE A 93 10.19 -3.93 -2.65
CA ILE A 93 8.77 -3.83 -2.29
C ILE A 93 8.35 -2.36 -2.10
N TYR A 94 9.22 -1.51 -1.54
CA TYR A 94 8.94 -0.08 -1.39
C TYR A 94 8.80 0.62 -2.75
N ILE A 95 9.64 0.25 -3.71
CA ILE A 95 9.55 0.73 -5.09
C ILE A 95 8.22 0.29 -5.73
N VAL A 96 7.84 -0.98 -5.55
CA VAL A 96 6.55 -1.51 -6.04
C VAL A 96 5.38 -0.75 -5.42
N ASN A 97 5.39 -0.53 -4.10
CA ASN A 97 4.36 0.24 -3.40
C ASN A 97 4.21 1.66 -3.97
N PHE A 98 5.31 2.33 -4.28
CA PHE A 98 5.30 3.66 -4.90
C PHE A 98 4.65 3.63 -6.29
N PHE A 99 4.97 2.63 -7.12
CA PHE A 99 4.32 2.45 -8.41
C PHE A 99 2.83 2.14 -8.29
N CYS A 100 2.42 1.31 -7.32
CA CYS A 100 1.01 1.04 -7.04
C CYS A 100 0.24 2.30 -6.65
N LEU A 101 0.84 3.19 -5.83
CA LEU A 101 0.24 4.48 -5.50
C LEU A 101 0.09 5.38 -6.72
N ARG A 102 1.13 5.46 -7.57
CA ARG A 102 1.08 6.25 -8.81
C ARG A 102 -0.05 5.78 -9.73
N GLU A 103 -0.20 4.47 -9.90
CA GLU A 103 -1.24 3.91 -10.76
C GLU A 103 -2.64 4.12 -10.15
N SER A 104 -2.80 3.85 -8.86
CA SER A 104 -4.06 4.09 -8.16
C SER A 104 -4.47 5.56 -8.21
N TRP A 105 -3.53 6.49 -8.10
CA TRP A 105 -3.77 7.93 -8.23
C TRP A 105 -4.29 8.31 -9.62
N ARG A 106 -3.72 7.72 -10.69
CA ARG A 106 -4.17 7.93 -12.07
C ARG A 106 -5.62 7.47 -12.27
N ILE A 107 -5.94 6.27 -11.78
CA ILE A 107 -7.28 5.69 -11.85
C ILE A 107 -8.28 6.55 -11.07
N TYR A 108 -7.91 6.95 -9.85
CA TYR A 108 -8.74 7.81 -9.01
C TYR A 108 -9.05 9.15 -9.67
N THR A 109 -8.02 9.82 -10.20
CA THR A 109 -8.19 11.12 -10.89
C THR A 109 -9.11 10.98 -12.11
N THR A 110 -9.00 9.87 -12.85
CA THR A 110 -9.85 9.59 -14.02
C THR A 110 -11.32 9.41 -13.61
N LEU A 111 -11.57 8.65 -12.53
CA LEU A 111 -12.93 8.44 -12.01
C LEU A 111 -13.53 9.71 -11.39
N TRP A 112 -12.73 10.51 -10.71
CA TRP A 112 -13.14 11.81 -10.17
C TRP A 112 -13.54 12.79 -11.28
N CYS A 113 -12.81 12.80 -12.40
CA CYS A 113 -13.18 13.60 -13.56
C CYS A 113 -14.48 13.09 -14.24
N SER A 114 -14.84 11.82 -14.07
CA SER A 114 -16.08 11.25 -14.61
C SER A 114 -17.33 11.65 -13.81
N GLU A 115 -17.21 11.90 -12.49
CA GLU A 115 -18.31 12.39 -11.63
C GLU A 115 -18.93 13.70 -12.16
N GLY A 116 -18.07 14.69 -12.42
CA GLY A 116 -18.53 16.01 -12.89
C GLY A 116 -19.33 15.92 -14.21
N LYS A 117 -19.04 14.93 -15.05
CA LYS A 117 -19.80 14.68 -16.28
C LYS A 117 -21.13 13.94 -16.05
N SER A 118 -21.23 13.06 -15.06
CA SER A 118 -22.48 12.37 -14.72
C SER A 118 -23.53 13.28 -14.09
N GLU A 119 -23.14 14.15 -13.16
CA GLU A 119 -24.07 15.11 -12.54
C GLU A 119 -24.61 16.12 -13.57
N THR A 120 -23.74 16.57 -14.48
CA THR A 120 -24.15 17.48 -15.56
C THR A 120 -25.14 16.83 -16.54
N LYS A 121 -25.04 15.52 -16.83
CA LYS A 121 -25.99 14.82 -17.71
C LYS A 121 -27.37 14.65 -17.07
N VAL A 122 -27.44 14.38 -15.77
CA VAL A 122 -28.72 14.25 -15.04
C VAL A 122 -29.46 15.58 -15.02
N GLN A 123 -28.76 16.69 -14.74
CA GLN A 123 -29.36 18.04 -14.76
C GLN A 123 -29.84 18.45 -16.16
N ARG A 124 -29.09 18.13 -17.22
CA ARG A 124 -29.49 18.45 -18.60
C ARG A 124 -30.67 17.60 -19.10
N GLY A 125 -30.81 16.37 -18.61
CA GLY A 125 -31.97 15.51 -18.89
C GLY A 125 -33.25 16.00 -18.20
N SER A 126 -33.15 16.49 -16.97
CA SER A 126 -34.31 17.01 -16.23
C SER A 126 -34.83 18.35 -16.78
N ASN A 127 -33.97 19.19 -17.36
CA ASN A 127 -34.37 20.50 -17.92
C ASN A 127 -34.99 20.38 -19.34
N LYS A 128 -34.86 19.24 -20.02
CA LYS A 128 -35.45 19.03 -21.35
C LYS A 128 -36.90 18.51 -21.30
N ASN A 129 -37.38 18.14 -20.11
CA ASN A 129 -38.68 17.53 -19.89
C ASN A 129 -39.67 18.47 -19.18
N ASN A 130 -39.37 19.78 -19.13
CA ASN A 130 -40.22 20.82 -18.54
C ASN A 130 -40.42 21.95 -19.55
#